data_AF-A0A1C3KYJ0-F1
#
_entry.id   AF-A0A1C3KYJ0-F1
#
_cell.length_a   1.000
_cell.length_b   1.000
_cell.length_c   1.000
_cell.angle_alpha   90.00
_cell.angle_beta   90.00
_cell.angle_gamma   90.00
#
_symmetry.space_group_name_H-M   'P 1'
#
loop_
_entity.id
_entity.type
_entity.pdbx_description
1 polymer ?
#
loop_
_entity_poly.entity_id
_entity_poly.type
_entity_poly.pdbx_seq_one_letter_code
_entity_poly.pdbx_strand_id
1 'polypeptide(L)'
;MIELLVSFFVISIMLFILEYLFFEDIFMIINTNNGEVLKLFFELDVQKSSLRLAYKLNKQIYCTFFELSRLFNENGYLIENYADKILKQFIEEHGKNFKLKNKKKE
;
A
#
# COMPACT_ATOMS: atom_id res chain seq x y z
N MET A 1 -7.92 15.85 -32.33
CA MET A 1 -8.17 14.56 -31.64
C MET A 1 -6.87 13.90 -31.20
N ILE A 2 -5.91 13.68 -32.11
CA ILE A 2 -4.58 13.11 -31.78
C ILE A 2 -3.79 14.01 -30.82
N GLU A 3 -3.74 15.32 -31.06
CA GLU A 3 -3.03 16.26 -30.16
C GLU A 3 -3.60 16.26 -28.74
N LEU A 4 -4.92 16.18 -28.62
CA LEU A 4 -5.63 16.15 -27.33
C LEU A 4 -5.35 14.83 -26.58
N LEU A 5 -5.24 13.71 -27.30
CA LEU A 5 -4.84 12.41 -26.76
C LEU A 5 -3.39 12.44 -26.26
N VAL A 6 -2.48 13.06 -27.02
CA VAL A 6 -1.07 13.22 -26.64
C VAL A 6 -0.94 14.11 -25.40
N SER A 7 -1.67 15.24 -25.34
CA SER A 7 -1.68 16.10 -24.15
C SER A 7 -2.22 15.37 -22.92
N PHE A 8 -3.30 14.60 -23.08
CA PHE A 8 -3.85 13.79 -21.99
C PHE A 8 -2.83 12.76 -21.49
N PHE A 9 -2.17 12.04 -22.40
CA PHE A 9 -1.15 11.05 -22.07
C PHE A 9 0.05 11.66 -21.33
N VAL A 10 0.56 12.82 -21.76
CA VAL A 10 1.66 13.52 -21.09
C VAL A 10 1.26 13.99 -19.69
N ILE A 11 0.05 14.50 -19.53
CA ILE A 11 -0.50 14.91 -18.22
C ILE A 11 -0.67 13.69 -17.31
N SER A 12 -1.19 12.57 -17.83
CA SER A 12 -1.34 11.33 -17.08
C SER A 12 0.01 10.76 -16.63
N ILE A 13 1.04 10.80 -17.48
CA ILE A 13 2.40 10.38 -17.08
C ILE A 13 2.96 11.29 -15.98
N MET A 14 2.79 12.61 -16.11
CA MET A 14 3.25 13.55 -15.08
C MET A 14 2.52 13.32 -13.75
N LEU A 15 1.21 13.10 -13.77
CA LEU A 15 0.43 12.76 -12.59
C LEU A 15 0.84 11.41 -11.99
N PHE A 16 1.12 10.41 -12.84
CA PHE A 16 1.62 9.11 -12.40
C PHE A 16 3.02 9.19 -11.77
N ILE A 17 3.91 10.02 -12.32
CA ILE A 17 5.25 10.26 -11.75
C ILE A 17 5.14 11.03 -10.43
N LEU A 18 4.24 12.00 -10.34
CA LEU A 18 3.95 12.71 -9.09
C LEU A 18 3.39 11.74 -8.06
N GLU A 19 2.36 10.96 -8.38
CA GLU A 19 1.87 9.91 -7.48
C GLU A 19 3.02 8.98 -7.06
N TYR A 20 3.79 8.44 -8.00
CA TYR A 20 4.92 7.56 -7.69
C TYR A 20 5.94 8.19 -6.72
N LEU A 21 6.29 9.46 -6.90
CA LEU A 21 7.24 10.17 -6.02
C LEU A 21 6.62 10.59 -4.67
N PHE A 22 5.31 10.78 -4.60
CA PHE A 22 4.60 11.22 -3.40
C PHE A 22 3.92 10.07 -2.64
N PHE A 23 3.82 8.85 -3.20
CA PHE A 23 3.14 7.70 -2.59
C PHE A 23 3.96 6.94 -1.54
N GLU A 24 5.15 7.40 -1.11
CA GLU A 24 5.72 6.98 0.19
C GLU A 24 4.96 7.64 1.36
N ASP A 25 3.63 7.59 1.31
CA ASP A 25 2.78 8.12 2.36
C ASP A 25 2.65 7.06 3.44
N ILE A 26 3.09 7.43 4.64
CA ILE A 26 2.80 6.70 5.87
C ILE A 26 1.28 6.70 6.02
N PHE A 27 0.64 5.65 5.54
CA PHE A 27 -0.80 5.48 5.57
C PHE A 27 -1.31 5.28 7.01
N MET A 28 -0.53 4.61 7.87
CA MET A 28 -0.96 4.35 9.25
C MET A 28 0.22 4.27 10.22
N ILE A 29 0.04 4.85 11.40
CA ILE A 29 0.99 4.75 12.51
C ILE A 29 0.37 3.90 13.60
N ILE A 30 1.04 2.82 13.97
CA ILE A 30 0.60 1.86 14.99
C ILE A 30 1.57 1.91 16.17
N ASN A 31 1.04 1.95 17.38
CA ASN A 31 1.84 1.79 18.59
C ASN A 31 1.86 0.32 19.00
N THR A 32 3.05 -0.27 19.09
CA THR A 32 3.23 -1.64 19.56
C THR A 32 3.16 -1.69 21.10
N ASN A 33 2.88 -2.86 21.66
CA ASN A 33 2.90 -3.05 23.12
C ASN A 33 4.26 -2.77 23.78
N ASN A 34 5.36 -2.78 23.01
CA ASN A 34 6.70 -2.47 23.52
C ASN A 34 6.96 -0.95 23.58
N GLY A 35 5.99 -0.12 23.18
CA GLY A 35 6.13 1.34 23.13
C GLY A 35 6.79 1.86 21.84
N GLU A 36 7.08 0.97 20.89
CA GLU A 36 7.65 1.36 19.60
C GLU A 36 6.56 1.84 18.64
N VAL A 37 6.91 2.82 17.82
CA VAL A 37 6.04 3.38 16.79
C VAL A 37 6.36 2.72 15.46
N LEU A 38 5.36 2.07 14.89
CA LEU A 38 5.47 1.29 13.67
C LEU A 38 4.68 1.99 12.57
N LYS A 39 5.38 2.42 11.53
CA LYS A 39 4.82 3.17 10.40
C LYS A 39 4.53 2.21 9.26
N LEU A 40 3.27 2.03 8.92
CA LEU A 40 2.82 1.35 7.72
C LEU A 40 2.81 2.36 6.57
N PHE A 41 3.35 1.98 5.44
CA PHE A 41 3.36 2.78 4.22
C PHE A 41 3.06 1.89 3.03
N PHE A 42 2.50 2.50 1.99
CA PHE A 42 2.39 1.87 0.69
C PHE A 42 3.55 2.31 -0.20
N GLU A 43 3.94 1.46 -1.14
CA GLU A 43 4.97 1.75 -2.12
C GLU A 43 4.55 1.09 -3.44
N LEU A 44 4.60 1.82 -4.54
CA LEU A 44 4.31 1.26 -5.86
C LEU A 44 5.57 0.61 -6.43
N ASP A 45 5.58 -0.71 -6.58
CA ASP A 45 6.63 -1.43 -7.30
C ASP A 45 6.26 -1.52 -8.78
N VAL A 46 6.77 -0.56 -9.56
CA VAL A 46 6.52 -0.46 -11.01
C VAL A 46 7.13 -1.63 -11.77
N GLN A 47 8.27 -2.16 -11.32
CA GLN A 47 8.92 -3.30 -11.98
C GLN A 47 8.07 -4.56 -11.89
N LYS A 48 7.40 -4.76 -10.76
CA LYS A 48 6.52 -5.92 -10.54
C LYS A 48 5.05 -5.63 -10.81
N SER A 49 4.69 -4.40 -11.17
CA SER A 49 3.29 -3.97 -11.30
C SER A 49 2.46 -4.34 -10.07
N SER A 50 3.01 -4.04 -8.88
CA SER A 50 2.40 -4.39 -7.60
C SER A 50 2.43 -3.22 -6.63
N LEU A 51 1.38 -3.07 -5.83
CA LEU A 51 1.38 -2.19 -4.67
C LEU A 51 1.94 -2.98 -3.47
N ARG A 52 2.91 -2.42 -2.77
CA ARG A 52 3.56 -3.02 -1.61
C ARG A 52 3.03 -2.35 -0.35
N LEU A 53 2.44 -3.12 0.57
CA LEU A 53 2.18 -2.67 1.94
C LEU A 53 3.38 -3.07 2.79
N ALA A 54 4.05 -2.09 3.38
CA ALA A 54 5.30 -2.31 4.09
C ALA A 54 5.35 -1.59 5.44
N TYR A 55 6.23 -2.09 6.30
CA TYR A 55 6.62 -1.43 7.54
C TYR A 55 8.10 -1.63 7.84
N LYS A 56 8.67 -0.70 8.58
CA LYS A 56 10.07 -0.74 9.02
C LYS A 56 10.14 -1.06 10.51
N LEU A 57 10.94 -2.05 10.86
CA LEU A 57 11.23 -2.44 12.24
C LEU A 57 12.71 -2.84 12.33
N ASN A 58 13.46 -2.30 13.29
CA ASN A 58 14.88 -2.63 13.50
C ASN A 58 15.75 -2.54 12.23
N LYS A 59 15.54 -1.49 11.41
CA LYS A 59 16.18 -1.27 10.10
C LYS A 59 15.83 -2.31 9.01
N GLN A 60 15.03 -3.33 9.30
CA GLN A 60 14.48 -4.27 8.32
C GLN A 60 13.13 -3.77 7.80
N ILE A 61 12.86 -4.05 6.52
CA ILE A 61 11.58 -3.74 5.88
C ILE A 61 10.83 -5.06 5.69
N TYR A 62 9.62 -5.13 6.22
CA TYR A 62 8.70 -6.24 6.05
C TYR A 62 7.56 -5.79 5.15
N CYS A 63 7.09 -6.65 4.26
CA CYS A 63 6.08 -6.27 3.29
C CYS A 63 5.26 -7.41 2.72
N THR A 64 4.06 -7.09 2.29
CA THR A 64 3.18 -7.94 1.48
C THR A 64 2.85 -7.20 0.18
N PHE A 65 2.71 -7.94 -0.92
CA PHE A 65 2.46 -7.40 -2.25
C PHE A 65 1.01 -7.62 -2.69
N PHE A 66 0.46 -6.62 -3.35
CA PHE A 66 -0.83 -6.63 -4.03
C PHE A 66 -0.56 -6.51 -5.53
N GLU A 67 -0.87 -7.55 -6.31
CA GLU A 67 -0.76 -7.49 -7.77
C GLU A 67 -1.82 -6.52 -8.30
N LEU A 68 -1.41 -5.47 -9.02
CA LEU A 68 -2.35 -4.43 -9.48
C LEU A 68 -3.42 -5.00 -10.42
N SER A 69 -3.03 -5.96 -11.26
CA SER A 69 -3.92 -6.68 -12.19
C SER A 69 -4.98 -7.54 -11.50
N ARG A 70 -4.79 -7.88 -10.23
CA ARG A 70 -5.77 -8.60 -9.39
C ARG A 70 -6.46 -7.69 -8.39
N LEU A 71 -5.85 -6.54 -8.10
CA LEU A 71 -6.40 -5.55 -7.19
C LEU A 71 -7.54 -4.76 -7.84
N PHE A 72 -7.44 -4.48 -9.15
CA PHE A 72 -8.47 -3.78 -9.90
C PHE A 72 -9.01 -4.66 -11.02
N ASN A 73 -10.32 -4.60 -11.26
CA ASN A 73 -10.93 -5.23 -12.42
C ASN A 73 -10.67 -4.41 -13.69
N GLU A 74 -11.18 -4.92 -14.82
CA GLU A 74 -11.01 -4.35 -16.16
C GLU A 74 -11.50 -2.89 -16.27
N ASN A 75 -12.45 -2.51 -15.41
CA ASN A 75 -13.04 -1.17 -15.37
C ASN A 75 -12.33 -0.25 -14.36
N GLY A 76 -11.26 -0.72 -13.72
CA GLY A 76 -10.52 0.03 -12.70
C GLY A 76 -11.15 0.02 -11.31
N TYR A 77 -12.17 -0.82 -11.05
CA TYR A 77 -12.77 -0.93 -9.72
C TYR A 77 -11.98 -1.92 -8.84
N LEU A 78 -11.84 -1.56 -7.56
CA LEU A 78 -11.20 -2.40 -6.55
C LEU A 78 -11.94 -3.74 -6.39
N ILE A 79 -11.19 -4.84 -6.46
CA ILE A 79 -11.68 -6.19 -6.15
C ILE A 79 -11.53 -6.43 -4.64
N GLU A 80 -12.56 -6.06 -3.88
CA GLU A 80 -12.54 -6.06 -2.40
C GLU A 80 -12.13 -7.42 -1.80
N ASN A 81 -12.63 -8.53 -2.34
CA ASN A 81 -12.30 -9.88 -1.84
C ASN A 81 -10.81 -10.21 -1.96
N TYR A 82 -10.15 -9.74 -3.03
CA TYR A 82 -8.71 -9.93 -3.19
C TYR A 82 -7.95 -9.06 -2.19
N ALA A 83 -8.32 -7.78 -2.08
CA ALA A 83 -7.71 -6.87 -1.12
C ALA A 83 -7.84 -7.38 0.32
N ASP A 84 -9.04 -7.82 0.73
CA ASP A 84 -9.31 -8.36 2.07
C ASP A 84 -8.49 -9.63 2.36
N LYS A 85 -8.37 -10.54 1.37
CA LYS A 85 -7.55 -11.74 1.51
C LYS A 85 -6.08 -11.42 1.75
N ILE A 86 -5.50 -10.50 0.96
CA ILE A 86 -4.10 -10.11 1.10
C ILE A 86 -3.87 -9.33 2.41
N LEU A 87 -4.81 -8.49 2.84
CA LEU A 87 -4.74 -7.81 4.13
C LEU A 87 -4.80 -8.78 5.31
N LYS A 88 -5.68 -9.78 5.26
CA LYS A 88 -5.73 -10.85 6.27
C LYS A 88 -4.41 -11.61 6.34
N GLN A 89 -3.82 -11.94 5.19
CA GLN A 89 -2.51 -12.57 5.14
C GLN A 89 -1.43 -11.67 5.76
N PHE A 90 -1.40 -10.38 5.44
CA PHE A 90 -0.47 -9.42 6.06
C PHE A 90 -0.62 -9.38 7.59
N ILE A 91 -1.87 -9.37 8.10
CA ILE A 91 -2.14 -9.40 9.55
C ILE A 91 -1.74 -10.75 10.16
N GLU A 92 -1.92 -11.86 9.47
CA GLU A 92 -1.54 -13.17 9.99
C GLU A 92 -0.01 -13.32 10.09
N GLU A 93 0.70 -12.90 9.05
CA GLU A 93 2.16 -12.97 8.95
C GLU A 93 2.86 -11.98 9.89
N HIS A 94 2.33 -10.75 9.99
CA HIS A 94 2.99 -9.65 10.68
C HIS A 94 2.28 -9.16 11.95
N GLY A 95 1.02 -9.57 12.18
CA GLY A 95 0.18 -9.14 13.31
C GLY A 95 0.76 -9.42 14.68
N LYS A 96 1.52 -10.51 14.81
CA LYS A 96 2.26 -10.82 16.05
C LYS A 96 3.27 -9.73 16.40
N ASN A 97 3.85 -9.06 15.41
CA ASN A 97 4.76 -7.93 15.59
C ASN A 97 4.01 -6.62 15.82
N PHE A 98 2.77 -6.50 15.32
CA PHE A 98 1.96 -5.29 15.51
C PHE A 98 1.47 -5.11 16.94
N LYS A 99 1.33 -6.21 17.73
CA LYS A 99 0.89 -6.22 19.13
C LYS A 99 -0.04 -5.03 19.40
N LEU A 100 -1.14 -4.98 18.63
CA LEU A 100 -2.09 -3.88 18.63
C LEU A 100 -2.60 -3.73 20.06
N LYS A 101 -2.38 -2.57 20.69
CA LYS A 101 -3.11 -2.25 21.93
C LYS A 101 -4.59 -2.24 21.56
N ASN A 102 -5.30 -3.31 21.88
CA ASN A 102 -6.74 -3.22 22.05
C ASN A 102 -6.93 -2.22 23.19
N LYS A 103 -7.22 -0.95 22.84
CA LYS A 103 -7.90 -0.08 23.78
C LYS A 103 -9.25 -0.75 24.04
N LYS A 104 -9.30 -1.61 25.07
CA LYS A 104 -10.58 -1.87 25.73
C LYS A 104 -11.11 -0.47 26.07
N LYS A 105 -12.24 -0.11 25.48
CA LYS A 105 -13.02 1.03 25.94
C LYS A 105 -13.34 0.73 27.40
N GLU A 106 -12.66 1.42 28.30
CA GLU A 106 -13.19 1.69 29.64
C GLU A 106 -14.35 2.67 29.52
#